data_AF-A0A5C5WB50-F1
#
_entry.id   AF-A0A5C5WB50-F1
#
_cell.length_a   1.000
_cell.length_b   1.000
_cell.length_c   1.000
_cell.angle_alpha   90.00
_cell.angle_beta   90.00
_cell.angle_gamma   90.00
#
_symmetry.space_group_name_H-M   'P 1'
#
loop_
_entity.id
_entity.type
_entity.pdbx_description
1 polymer ?
#
loop_
_entity_poly.entity_id
_entity_poly.type
_entity_poly.pdbx_seq_one_letter_code
_entity_poly.pdbx_strand_id
1 'polypeptide(L)'
;MIRAFSLRAAWTRTAIAVALVALVPLPGAEAFPQFQKEFLTKYADGTDAAFTDTAKEAKCFVCHQGKNKKNRNAYGQALEAYLGKKDKKDVEKIVAALETVAAESSNAEAEGAPTFGELIAEGRLPGGTLEEAQQEPSED
;
A
#
# COMPACT_ATOMS: atom_id res chain seq x y z
N MET A 1 -72.10 -40.29 26.81
CA MET A 1 -71.38 -41.42 26.16
C MET A 1 -70.23 -40.85 25.33
N ILE A 2 -69.17 -41.66 25.18
CA ILE A 2 -67.77 -41.30 24.93
C ILE A 2 -67.46 -41.27 23.42
N ARG A 3 -66.34 -40.60 23.06
CA ARG A 3 -65.41 -40.78 21.88
C ARG A 3 -65.49 -39.64 20.85
N ALA A 4 -64.51 -38.72 20.71
CA ALA A 4 -63.08 -38.80 20.33
C ALA A 4 -62.83 -39.25 18.88
N PHE A 5 -62.35 -38.34 18.01
CA PHE A 5 -61.49 -38.55 16.82
C PHE A 5 -61.08 -37.12 16.32
N SER A 6 -59.88 -36.60 16.59
CA SER A 6 -58.58 -36.89 15.96
C SER A 6 -58.30 -36.10 14.66
N LEU A 7 -57.29 -35.21 14.78
CA LEU A 7 -56.23 -34.89 13.82
C LEU A 7 -56.61 -34.32 12.43
N ARG A 8 -56.16 -33.08 12.17
CA ARG A 8 -54.93 -32.84 11.40
C ARG A 8 -54.58 -31.35 11.36
N ALA A 9 -53.45 -31.02 11.97
CA ALA A 9 -52.77 -29.75 11.82
C ALA A 9 -52.49 -29.48 10.34
N ALA A 10 -52.98 -28.36 9.82
CA ALA A 10 -52.61 -27.88 8.50
C ALA A 10 -51.16 -27.40 8.56
N TRP A 11 -50.24 -28.24 8.08
CA TRP A 11 -48.82 -27.90 7.95
C TRP A 11 -48.65 -26.80 6.89
N THR A 12 -48.40 -25.57 7.34
CA THR A 12 -47.83 -24.50 6.51
C THR A 12 -46.41 -24.92 6.12
N ARG A 13 -46.23 -25.40 4.88
CA ARG A 13 -44.93 -25.68 4.30
C ARG A 13 -44.37 -24.41 3.64
N THR A 14 -43.87 -23.47 4.44
CA THR A 14 -43.00 -22.41 3.92
C THR A 14 -41.57 -22.94 3.94
N ALA A 15 -41.07 -23.41 2.79
CA ALA A 15 -39.66 -23.76 2.65
C ALA A 15 -38.84 -22.47 2.46
N ILE A 16 -38.20 -21.99 3.53
CA ILE A 16 -37.19 -20.94 3.44
C ILE A 16 -35.88 -21.62 3.09
N ALA A 17 -35.47 -21.54 1.83
CA ALA A 17 -34.12 -21.91 1.41
C ALA A 17 -33.16 -20.80 1.88
N VAL A 18 -32.45 -21.03 2.98
CA VAL A 18 -31.35 -20.16 3.42
C VAL A 18 -30.13 -20.48 2.55
N ALA A 19 -29.86 -19.63 1.56
CA ALA A 19 -28.60 -19.66 0.83
C ALA A 19 -27.47 -19.14 1.73
N LEU A 20 -26.70 -20.06 2.32
CA LEU A 20 -25.44 -19.76 2.98
C LEU A 20 -24.42 -19.36 1.91
N VAL A 21 -24.29 -18.07 1.66
CA VAL A 21 -23.17 -17.52 0.87
C VAL A 21 -21.90 -17.72 1.70
N ALA A 22 -21.06 -18.67 1.29
CA ALA A 22 -19.75 -18.85 1.89
C ALA A 22 -18.90 -17.59 1.63
N LEU A 23 -18.57 -16.85 2.68
CA LEU A 23 -17.60 -15.76 2.63
C LEU A 23 -16.22 -16.37 2.34
N VAL A 24 -15.80 -16.38 1.08
CA VAL A 24 -14.41 -16.70 0.73
C VAL A 24 -13.58 -15.47 1.06
N PRO A 25 -12.61 -15.53 2.00
CA PRO A 25 -11.72 -14.41 2.25
C PRO A 25 -10.90 -14.16 0.97
N LEU A 26 -11.08 -12.99 0.36
CA LEU A 26 -10.22 -12.55 -0.73
C LEU A 26 -8.79 -12.44 -0.17
N PRO A 27 -7.76 -12.88 -0.91
CA PRO A 27 -6.38 -12.67 -0.49
C PRO A 27 -6.17 -11.16 -0.33
N GLY A 28 -6.00 -10.72 0.91
CA GLY A 28 -5.67 -9.33 1.19
C GLY A 28 -4.40 -8.97 0.44
N ALA A 29 -4.37 -7.77 -0.16
CA ALA A 29 -3.11 -7.22 -0.63
C ALA A 29 -2.18 -7.09 0.58
N GLU A 30 -1.22 -8.01 0.73
CA GLU A 30 -0.24 -7.93 1.81
C GLU A 30 0.54 -6.63 1.65
N ALA A 31 0.40 -5.73 2.63
CA ALA A 31 1.32 -4.61 2.77
C ALA A 31 2.72 -5.17 3.07
N PHE A 32 3.74 -4.54 2.50
CA PHE A 32 5.15 -4.85 2.78
C PHE A 32 5.74 -3.76 3.68
N PRO A 33 5.37 -3.71 4.98
CA PRO A 33 5.81 -2.65 5.89
C PRO A 33 7.34 -2.62 6.05
N GLN A 34 8.04 -3.69 5.69
CA GLN A 34 9.50 -3.77 5.77
C GLN A 34 10.17 -2.74 4.86
N PHE A 35 9.64 -2.48 3.66
CA PHE A 35 10.23 -1.47 2.76
C PHE A 35 10.13 -0.07 3.37
N GLN A 36 8.96 0.29 3.92
CA GLN A 36 8.78 1.58 4.59
C GLN A 36 9.67 1.67 5.83
N LYS A 37 9.76 0.59 6.62
CA LYS A 37 10.61 0.55 7.80
C LYS A 37 12.06 0.86 7.44
N GLU A 38 12.63 0.17 6.45
CA GLU A 38 14.04 0.40 6.09
C GLU A 38 14.25 1.77 5.43
N PHE A 39 13.27 2.33 4.72
CA PHE A 39 13.29 3.74 4.29
C PHE A 39 13.39 4.69 5.49
N LEU A 40 12.54 4.52 6.50
CA LEU A 40 12.55 5.36 7.70
C LEU A 40 13.86 5.20 8.50
N THR A 41 14.31 3.97 8.70
CA THR A 41 15.60 3.68 9.37
C THR A 41 16.75 4.39 8.66
N LYS A 42 16.76 4.39 7.33
CA LYS A 42 17.86 4.95 6.55
C LYS A 42 17.86 6.47 6.49
N TYR A 43 16.68 7.09 6.39
CA TYR A 43 16.58 8.52 6.05
C TYR A 43 15.91 9.40 7.11
N ALA A 44 15.05 8.83 7.95
CA ALA A 44 14.18 9.60 8.85
C ALA A 44 14.56 9.45 10.33
N ASP A 45 15.11 8.31 10.75
CA ASP A 45 15.41 8.09 12.16
C ASP A 45 16.66 8.88 12.60
N GLY A 46 16.45 9.91 13.44
CA GLY A 46 17.53 10.68 14.06
C GLY A 46 18.16 11.76 13.18
N THR A 47 17.55 12.09 12.04
CA THR A 47 18.01 13.13 11.11
C THR A 47 17.34 14.48 11.42
N ASP A 48 16.33 14.87 10.66
CA ASP A 48 15.54 16.09 10.83
C ASP A 48 14.11 15.74 11.28
N ALA A 49 13.66 16.32 12.39
CA ALA A 49 12.38 15.98 12.99
C ALA A 49 11.18 16.26 12.07
N ALA A 50 11.24 17.34 11.28
CA ALA A 50 10.14 17.69 10.36
C ALA A 50 10.06 16.71 9.19
N PHE A 51 11.21 16.31 8.63
CA PHE A 51 11.26 15.25 7.64
C PHE A 51 10.82 13.91 8.22
N THR A 52 11.26 13.56 9.44
CA THR A 52 10.83 12.33 10.11
C THR A 52 9.31 12.24 10.21
N ASP A 53 8.65 13.33 10.62
CA ASP A 53 7.20 13.38 10.76
C ASP A 53 6.52 13.28 9.40
N THR A 54 7.01 14.03 8.40
CA THR A 54 6.50 13.98 7.02
C THR A 54 6.61 12.57 6.43
N ALA A 55 7.76 11.91 6.59
CA ALA A 55 8.00 10.55 6.09
C ALA A 55 7.12 9.51 6.79
N LYS A 56 6.88 9.66 8.09
CA LYS A 56 5.97 8.79 8.87
C LYS A 56 4.51 9.00 8.47
N GLU A 57 4.11 10.23 8.20
CA GLU A 57 2.76 10.57 7.74
C GLU A 57 2.48 10.01 6.34
N ALA A 58 3.47 10.09 5.45
CA ALA A 58 3.34 9.62 4.07
C ALA A 58 3.02 8.12 3.97
N LYS A 59 3.49 7.28 4.88
CA LYS A 59 3.17 5.84 4.90
C LYS A 59 3.45 5.16 3.55
N CYS A 60 2.41 4.61 2.91
CA CYS A 60 2.53 3.99 1.59
C CYS A 60 2.81 5.01 0.48
N PHE A 61 2.49 6.29 0.69
CA PHE A 61 2.63 7.36 -0.30
C PHE A 61 4.08 7.80 -0.52
N VAL A 62 5.04 7.26 0.26
CA VAL A 62 6.47 7.37 -0.10
C VAL A 62 6.73 6.76 -1.48
N CYS A 63 6.08 5.65 -1.83
CA CYS A 63 6.28 4.94 -3.10
C CYS A 63 5.01 4.80 -3.96
N HIS A 64 3.82 4.96 -3.38
CA HIS A 64 2.54 4.77 -4.07
C HIS A 64 1.81 6.08 -4.34
N GLN A 65 0.94 6.03 -5.34
CA GLN A 65 0.06 7.15 -5.69
C GLN A 65 -1.42 6.73 -5.65
N GLY A 66 -2.31 7.61 -5.20
CA GLY A 66 -3.74 7.36 -5.16
C GLY A 66 -4.16 6.20 -4.26
N LYS A 67 -5.40 5.73 -4.44
CA LYS A 67 -5.98 4.67 -3.60
C LYS A 67 -5.49 3.28 -3.98
N ASN A 68 -5.16 3.06 -5.25
CA ASN A 68 -4.74 1.76 -5.75
C ASN A 68 -3.24 1.53 -5.52
N LYS A 69 -2.88 0.55 -4.70
CA LYS A 69 -1.46 0.20 -4.39
C LYS A 69 -0.67 -0.36 -5.58
N LYS A 70 -1.30 -0.56 -6.74
CA LYS A 70 -0.58 -0.83 -7.99
C LYS A 70 -0.01 0.43 -8.62
N ASN A 71 -0.60 1.59 -8.32
CA ASN A 71 -0.13 2.87 -8.80
C ASN A 71 1.09 3.26 -7.96
N ARG A 72 2.19 3.57 -8.65
CA ARG A 72 3.46 3.96 -8.05
C ARG A 72 3.79 5.38 -8.50
N ASN A 73 4.23 6.21 -7.55
CA ASN A 73 4.82 7.50 -7.88
C ASN A 73 6.19 7.26 -8.56
N ALA A 74 6.86 8.32 -9.03
CA ALA A 74 8.14 8.20 -9.72
C ALA A 74 9.19 7.41 -8.91
N TYR A 75 9.27 7.63 -7.59
CA TYR A 75 10.17 6.91 -6.70
C TYR A 75 9.84 5.41 -6.59
N GLY A 76 8.57 5.07 -6.47
CA GLY A 76 8.13 3.68 -6.44
C GLY A 76 8.38 2.94 -7.75
N GLN A 77 8.26 3.62 -8.89
CA GLN A 77 8.58 3.05 -10.20
C GLN A 77 10.07 2.73 -10.31
N ALA A 78 10.95 3.64 -9.85
CA ALA A 78 12.38 3.39 -9.79
C ALA A 78 12.72 2.20 -8.89
N LEU A 79 12.12 2.12 -7.69
CA LEU A 79 12.34 0.98 -6.77
C LEU A 79 11.87 -0.36 -7.32
N GLU A 80 10.82 -0.41 -8.16
CA GLU A 80 10.33 -1.66 -8.75
C GLU A 80 11.37 -2.36 -9.63
N ALA A 81 12.32 -1.63 -10.22
CA ALA A 81 13.40 -2.21 -11.00
C ALA A 81 14.35 -3.08 -10.15
N TYR A 82 14.43 -2.82 -8.84
CA TYR A 82 15.39 -3.46 -7.93
C TYR A 82 14.72 -4.38 -6.89
N LEU A 83 13.48 -4.06 -6.50
CA LEU A 83 12.76 -4.75 -5.43
C LEU A 83 11.45 -5.37 -5.91
N GLY A 84 11.29 -6.66 -5.59
CA GLY A 84 10.03 -7.37 -5.74
C GLY A 84 9.49 -7.85 -4.39
N LYS A 85 8.25 -8.39 -4.42
CA LYS A 85 7.56 -8.92 -3.23
C LYS A 85 8.37 -9.96 -2.45
N LYS A 86 9.19 -10.74 -3.15
CA LYS A 86 10.06 -11.78 -2.55
C LYS A 86 11.18 -11.20 -1.68
N ASP A 87 11.57 -9.95 -1.94
CA ASP A 87 12.70 -9.29 -1.30
C ASP A 87 12.30 -8.62 0.03
N LYS A 88 11.02 -8.71 0.44
CA LYS A 88 10.47 -8.05 1.65
C LYS A 88 11.17 -8.41 2.98
N LYS A 89 12.03 -9.42 2.99
CA LYS A 89 12.81 -9.84 4.18
C LYS A 89 14.32 -9.68 3.99
N ASP A 90 14.76 -9.26 2.80
CA ASP A 90 16.17 -9.09 2.44
C ASP A 90 16.57 -7.63 2.71
N VAL A 91 16.93 -7.36 3.97
CA VAL A 91 17.26 -5.99 4.42
C VAL A 91 18.44 -5.42 3.63
N GLU A 92 19.46 -6.22 3.36
CA GLU A 92 20.64 -5.78 2.60
C GLU A 92 20.26 -5.35 1.19
N LYS A 93 19.44 -6.15 0.50
CA LYS A 93 18.94 -5.78 -0.82
C LYS A 93 18.04 -4.56 -0.80
N ILE A 94 17.19 -4.41 0.22
CA ILE A 94 16.33 -3.23 0.38
C ILE A 94 17.20 -1.97 0.52
N VAL A 95 18.19 -1.99 1.42
CA VAL A 95 19.08 -0.85 1.64
C VAL A 95 19.89 -0.52 0.38
N ALA A 96 20.43 -1.53 -0.33
CA ALA A 96 21.16 -1.33 -1.57
C ALA A 96 20.28 -0.72 -2.68
N ALA A 97 19.02 -1.13 -2.77
CA ALA A 97 18.07 -0.54 -3.72
C ALA A 97 17.74 0.91 -3.36
N LEU A 98 17.53 1.23 -2.08
CA LEU A 98 17.32 2.61 -1.63
C LEU A 98 18.51 3.50 -1.98
N GLU A 99 19.74 3.01 -1.79
CA GLU A 99 20.97 3.73 -2.16
C GLU A 99 21.10 3.93 -3.66
N THR A 100 20.79 2.90 -4.45
CA THR A 100 20.86 2.98 -5.91
C THR A 100 19.87 4.00 -6.44
N VAL A 101 18.61 3.90 -6.03
CA VAL A 101 17.55 4.83 -6.48
C VAL A 101 17.79 6.24 -5.95
N ALA A 102 18.41 6.42 -4.78
CA ALA A 102 18.75 7.76 -4.31
C ALA A 102 19.68 8.53 -5.26
N ALA A 103 20.46 7.86 -6.10
CA ALA A 103 21.32 8.49 -7.10
C ALA A 103 20.61 8.76 -8.45
N GLU A 104 19.39 8.28 -8.64
CA GLU A 104 18.62 8.48 -9.87
C GLU A 104 17.89 9.83 -9.87
N SER A 105 17.67 10.39 -11.06
CA SER A 105 16.89 11.62 -11.24
C SER A 105 15.45 11.43 -10.73
N SER A 106 14.93 12.41 -10.00
CA SER A 106 13.53 12.38 -9.53
C SER A 106 12.51 12.61 -10.65
N ASN A 107 12.96 13.11 -11.80
CA ASN A 107 12.14 13.32 -12.98
C ASN A 107 13.00 13.08 -14.24
N ALA A 108 12.72 11.98 -14.96
CA ALA A 108 13.45 11.62 -16.17
C ALA A 108 13.19 12.57 -17.36
N GLU A 109 12.10 13.35 -17.31
CA GLU A 109 11.70 14.25 -18.39
C GLU A 109 12.25 15.68 -18.21
N ALA A 110 12.74 16.01 -17.01
CA ALA A 110 13.25 17.34 -16.68
C ALA A 110 14.78 17.34 -16.59
N GLU A 111 15.45 18.01 -17.52
CA GLU A 111 16.90 18.20 -17.47
C GLU A 111 17.31 18.95 -16.20
N GLY A 112 18.27 18.40 -15.46
CA GLY A 112 18.75 18.99 -14.22
C GLY A 112 17.79 18.86 -13.03
N ALA A 113 16.78 17.99 -13.11
CA ALA A 113 16.00 17.62 -11.94
C ALA A 113 16.92 17.06 -10.84
N PRO A 114 16.62 17.36 -9.56
CA PRO A 114 17.36 16.77 -8.45
C PRO A 114 17.20 15.25 -8.46
N THR A 115 18.17 14.57 -7.88
CA THR A 115 18.05 13.15 -7.57
C THR A 115 17.06 12.91 -6.43
N PHE A 116 16.56 11.69 -6.31
CA PHE A 116 15.72 11.32 -5.17
C PHE A 116 16.44 11.52 -3.83
N GLY A 117 17.76 11.27 -3.78
CA GLY A 117 18.59 11.48 -2.60
C GLY A 117 18.74 12.94 -2.22
N GLU A 118 18.87 13.83 -3.21
CA GLU A 118 18.91 15.29 -2.98
C GLU A 118 17.58 15.79 -2.40
N LEU A 119 16.43 15.32 -2.93
CA LEU A 119 15.12 15.66 -2.35
C LEU A 119 15.01 15.22 -0.88
N ILE A 120 15.46 14.01 -0.56
CA ILE A 120 15.45 13.49 0.82
C ILE A 120 16.37 14.33 1.72
N ALA A 121 17.56 14.69 1.22
CA ALA A 121 18.50 15.54 1.96
C ALA A 121 17.95 16.96 2.20
N GLU A 122 17.10 17.47 1.29
CA GLU A 122 16.34 18.71 1.45
C GLU A 122 15.13 18.57 2.40
N GLY A 123 14.88 17.40 2.99
CA GLY A 123 13.74 17.14 3.86
C GLY A 123 12.42 16.99 3.10
N ARG A 124 12.47 16.59 1.83
CA ARG A 124 11.29 16.39 0.96
C ARG A 124 11.09 14.90 0.68
N LEU A 125 9.83 14.52 0.44
CA LEU A 125 9.51 13.16 -0.01
C LEU A 125 10.05 12.94 -1.43
N PRO A 126 10.62 11.76 -1.73
CA PRO A 126 11.24 11.50 -3.04
C PRO A 126 10.20 11.36 -4.16
N GLY A 127 8.97 10.98 -3.83
CA GLY A 127 7.90 10.76 -4.82
C GLY A 127 7.02 11.97 -5.13
N GLY A 128 7.41 13.18 -4.69
CA GLY A 128 6.55 14.37 -4.70
C GLY A 128 5.90 14.63 -3.34
N THR A 129 5.11 15.70 -3.24
CA THR A 129 4.38 16.06 -2.01
C THR A 129 3.37 14.98 -1.62
N LEU A 130 2.98 14.99 -0.34
CA LEU A 130 1.96 14.06 0.14
C LEU A 130 0.61 14.29 -0.56
N GLU A 131 0.24 15.55 -0.82
CA GLU A 131 -0.98 15.87 -1.56
C GLU A 131 -0.96 15.32 -2.99
N GLU A 132 0.17 15.45 -3.71
CA GLU A 132 0.33 14.90 -5.06
C GLU A 132 0.26 13.37 -5.05
N ALA A 133 0.93 12.72 -4.09
CA ALA A 133 0.90 11.27 -3.96
C ALA A 133 -0.50 10.73 -3.58
N GLN A 134 -1.35 11.53 -2.93
CA GLN A 134 -2.72 11.12 -2.61
C GLN A 134 -3.70 11.28 -3.77
N GLN A 135 -3.38 12.10 -4.76
CA GLN A 135 -4.20 12.25 -5.97
C GLN A 135 -4.16 10.97 -6.80
N GLU A 136 -5.29 10.61 -7.42
CA GLU A 136 -5.29 9.53 -8.39
C GLU A 136 -4.44 9.92 -9.61
N PRO A 137 -3.67 9.00 -10.19
CA PRO A 137 -2.96 9.27 -11.43
C PRO A 137 -3.96 9.61 -12.54
N SER A 138 -3.56 10.43 -13.51
CA SER A 138 -4.36 10.71 -14.69
C SER A 138 -4.71 9.41 -15.42
N GLU A 139 -5.95 9.29 -15.86
CA GLU A 139 -6.37 8.21 -16.76
C GLU A 139 -5.86 8.56 -18.15
N ASP A 140 -4.67 8.06 -18.50
CA ASP A 140 -4.10 8.14 -19.85
C ASP A 140 -4.51 6.92 -20.72
#